data_AF-A0A2D4XBP3-F1
#
_entry.id   AF-A0A2D4XBP3-F1
#
_cell.length_a   1.000
_cell.length_b   1.000
_cell.length_c   1.000
_cell.angle_alpha   90.00
_cell.angle_beta   90.00
_cell.angle_gamma   90.00
#
_symmetry.space_group_name_H-M   'P 1'
#
loop_
_entity.id
_entity.type
_entity.pdbx_description
1 polymer ?
#
loop_
_entity_poly.entity_id
_entity_poly.type
_entity_poly.pdbx_seq_one_letter_code
_entity_poly.pdbx_strand_id
1 'polypeptide(L)' 'MKGIAGRVTSGLPTQARLECVDNTGAKVVQLITVLKKGGVARRYPSAGVGDMIRVTVRR' A
#
# COMPACT_ATOMS: atom_id res chain seq x y z
N MET A 1 4.24 -12.59 -7.17
CA MET A 1 3.71 -12.84 -5.81
C MET A 1 2.82 -14.07 -5.92
N LYS A 2 2.72 -14.87 -4.86
CA LYS A 2 1.73 -15.95 -4.81
C LYS A 2 0.34 -15.32 -4.89
N GLY A 3 -0.55 -15.90 -5.69
CA GLY A 3 -1.94 -15.43 -5.78
C GLY A 3 -2.63 -15.50 -4.43
N ILE A 4 -3.49 -14.52 -4.15
CA ILE A 4 -4.39 -14.54 -2.99
C ILE A 4 -5.75 -15.10 -3.40
N ALA A 5 -6.52 -15.60 -2.43
CA ALA A 5 -7.88 -16.06 -2.70
C ALA A 5 -8.78 -14.85 -2.99
N GLY A 6 -9.45 -14.86 -4.15
CA GLY A 6 -10.42 -13.86 -4.54
C GLY A 6 -9.85 -12.60 -5.20
N ARG A 7 -10.77 -11.75 -5.68
CA ARG A 7 -10.44 -10.45 -6.29
C ARG A 7 -10.55 -9.36 -5.22
N VAL A 8 -9.44 -8.68 -4.95
CA VAL A 8 -9.39 -7.59 -3.96
C VAL A 8 -9.56 -6.24 -4.64
N THR A 9 -10.46 -5.42 -4.11
CA THR A 9 -10.59 -4.01 -4.49
C THR A 9 -9.47 -3.20 -3.84
N SER A 10 -8.69 -2.45 -4.63
CA SER A 10 -7.61 -1.60 -4.11
C SER A 10 -8.17 -0.30 -3.52
N GLY A 11 -8.29 -0.22 -2.20
CA GLY A 11 -8.84 0.94 -1.48
C GLY A 11 -7.82 1.96 -0.97
N LEU A 12 -6.51 1.71 -1.13
CA LEU A 12 -5.46 2.53 -0.52
C LEU A 12 -4.66 3.30 -1.58
N PRO A 13 -5.08 4.51 -1.99
CA PRO A 13 -4.33 5.32 -2.95
C PRO A 13 -2.97 5.77 -2.40
N THR A 14 -2.06 6.22 -3.27
CA THR A 14 -0.85 6.94 -2.87
C THR A 14 -1.18 8.05 -1.88
N GLN A 15 -0.33 8.21 -0.87
CA GLN A 15 -0.50 9.09 0.29
C GLN A 15 -1.52 8.64 1.36
N ALA A 16 -2.20 7.51 1.18
CA ALA A 16 -3.01 6.94 2.25
C ALA A 16 -2.16 6.64 3.49
N ARG A 17 -2.73 6.88 4.67
CA ARG A 17 -2.14 6.56 5.97
C ARG A 17 -2.73 5.25 6.50
N LEU A 18 -1.88 4.47 7.15
CA LEU A 18 -2.16 3.14 7.65
C LEU A 18 -1.58 3.01 9.05
N GLU A 19 -2.26 2.26 9.91
CA GLU A 19 -1.69 1.80 11.17
C GLU A 19 -0.62 0.75 10.88
N CYS A 20 0.52 0.87 11.55
CA CYS A 20 1.59 -0.09 11.47
C CYS A 20 1.38 -1.15 12.56
N VAL A 21 0.97 -2.35 12.14
CA VAL A 21 0.72 -3.49 13.04
C VAL A 21 1.97 -4.36 13.07
N ASP A 22 3.07 -3.79 13.57
CA ASP A 22 4.33 -4.48 13.83
C ASP A 22 4.97 -4.00 15.15
N ASN A 23 6.10 -4.60 15.52
CA ASN A 23 6.86 -4.28 16.74
C ASN A 23 8.12 -3.43 16.48
N THR A 24 8.20 -2.73 15.34
CA THR A 24 9.37 -1.90 14.98
C THR A 24 9.39 -0.54 15.66
N GLY A 25 8.26 -0.13 16.25
CA GLY A 25 8.09 1.17 16.89
C GLY A 25 7.34 2.19 16.01
N ALA A 26 7.24 1.95 14.70
CA ALA A 26 6.37 2.74 13.83
C ALA A 26 4.90 2.55 14.24
N LYS A 27 4.12 3.64 14.24
CA LYS A 27 2.69 3.62 14.58
C LYS A 27 1.83 3.94 13.38
N VAL A 28 2.21 4.95 12.61
CA VAL A 28 1.50 5.35 11.40
C VAL A 28 2.47 5.43 10.24
N VAL A 29 2.14 4.73 9.16
CA VAL A 29 2.90 4.75 7.92
C VAL A 29 2.07 5.35 6.79
N GLN A 30 2.73 6.01 5.84
CA GLN A 30 2.09 6.58 4.65
C GLN A 30 2.59 5.89 3.39
N LEU A 31 1.66 5.49 2.53
CA LEU A 31 1.95 4.86 1.25
C LEU A 31 2.62 5.84 0.27
N ILE A 32 3.78 5.46 -0.25
CA ILE A 32 4.51 6.21 -1.29
C ILE A 32 4.30 5.55 -2.66
N THR A 33 4.49 4.23 -2.75
CA THR A 33 4.44 3.52 -4.04
C THR A 33 3.98 2.08 -3.85
N VAL A 34 3.22 1.57 -4.82
CA VAL A 34 2.84 0.15 -4.91
C VAL A 34 3.81 -0.55 -5.84
N LEU A 35 4.50 -1.57 -5.36
CA LEU A 35 5.54 -2.25 -6.14
C LEU A 35 4.92 -3.09 -7.26
N LYS A 36 5.63 -3.18 -8.38
CA LYS A 36 5.23 -3.96 -9.56
C LYS A 36 3.86 -3.56 -10.16
N LYS A 37 3.38 -2.34 -9.85
CA LYS A 37 2.17 -1.76 -10.44
C LYS A 37 2.54 -0.80 -11.56
N GLY A 38 1.99 -1.02 -12.76
CA GLY A 38 2.17 -0.12 -13.90
C GLY A 38 1.43 1.21 -13.72
N GLY A 39 1.98 2.28 -14.31
CA GLY A 39 1.35 3.59 -14.35
C GLY A 39 0.33 3.72 -15.48
N VAL A 40 -0.66 4.59 -15.29
CA VAL A 40 -1.60 5.04 -16.33
C VAL A 40 -1.82 6.54 -16.12
N ALA A 41 -1.90 7.32 -17.20
CA ALA A 41 -2.13 8.76 -17.12
C ALA A 41 -3.38 9.07 -16.27
N ARG A 42 -3.24 10.03 -15.34
CA ARG A 42 -4.29 10.48 -14.40
C ARG A 42 -4.78 9.44 -13.38
N ARG A 43 -4.18 8.25 -13.31
CA ARG A 43 -4.51 7.25 -12.29
C ARG A 43 -3.57 7.39 -11.09
N TYR A 44 -4.14 7.55 -9.91
CA TYR A 44 -3.39 7.35 -8.67
C TYR A 44 -3.15 5.85 -8.46
N PRO A 45 -1.89 5.40 -8.30
CA PRO A 45 -1.63 4.04 -7.87
C PRO A 45 -2.32 3.77 -6.53
N SER A 46 -2.89 2.58 -6.39
CA SER A 46 -3.58 2.15 -5.17
C SER A 46 -3.18 0.74 -4.78
N ALA A 47 -3.16 0.45 -3.49
CA ALA A 47 -2.89 -0.87 -2.95
C ALA A 47 -4.17 -1.52 -2.41
N GLY A 48 -4.18 -2.85 -2.41
CA GLY A 48 -5.11 -3.69 -1.67
C GLY A 48 -4.37 -4.69 -0.79
N VAL A 49 -5.14 -5.57 -0.16
CA VAL A 49 -4.60 -6.70 0.61
C VAL A 49 -3.70 -7.56 -0.27
N GLY A 50 -2.50 -7.88 0.22
CA GLY A 50 -1.52 -8.71 -0.47
C GLY A 50 -0.52 -7.95 -1.35
N ASP A 51 -0.71 -6.64 -1.56
CA ASP A 51 0.26 -5.83 -2.30
C ASP A 51 1.49 -5.51 -1.44
N MET A 52 2.67 -5.54 -2.07
CA MET A 52 3.89 -5.02 -1.47
C MET A 52 4.01 -3.52 -1.75
N ILE A 53 4.16 -2.72 -0.70
CA ILE A 53 4.18 -1.25 -0.78
C ILE A 53 5.46 -0.67 -0.17
N ARG A 54 5.89 0.48 -0.69
CA ARG A 54 6.88 1.36 -0.04
C ARG A 54 6.16 2.41 0.78
N VAL A 55 6.60 2.58 2.02
CA VAL A 55 6.00 3.49 2.99
C VAL A 55 7.04 4.41 3.63
N THR A 56 6.58 5.51 4.21
CA THR A 56 7.35 6.36 5.14
C THR A 56 6.67 6.38 6.51
N VAL A 57 7.46 6.36 7.58
CA VAL A 57 6.96 6.48 8.96
C VAL A 57 6.59 7.94 9.22
N ARG A 58 5.38 8.16 9.74
CA ARG A 58 4.85 9.49 10.07
C ARG A 58 4.69 9.72 11.56
N ARG A 59 4.51 8.66 12.33
CA ARG A 59 4.37 8.68 13.78
C ARG A 59 4.86 7.35 14.33
#